data_AF-A0A352TSU3-F1
#
_entry.id   AF-A0A352TSU3-F1
#
_cell.length_a   1.000
_cell.length_b   1.000
_cell.length_c   1.000
_cell.angle_alpha   90.00
_cell.angle_beta   90.00
_cell.angle_gamma   90.00
#
_symmetry.space_group_name_H-M   'P 1'
#
loop_
_entity.id
_entity.type
_entity.pdbx_description
1 polymer ?
#
loop_
_entity_poly.entity_id
_entity_poly.type
_entity_poly.pdbx_seq_one_letter_code
_entity_poly.pdbx_strand_id
1 'polypeptide(L)' 'MAWFITSESSRWCPYLTTPPIKPNMTYRFEFPLAQSGTYWYHSHTGLQEQEGLYGGIVIRPKKSSSS' A
#
# COMPACT_ATOMS: atom_id res chain seq x y z
N MET A 1 3.48 -7.52 1.30
CA MET A 1 2.64 -6.43 0.77
C MET A 1 3.50 -5.19 0.66
N ALA A 2 3.70 -4.62 -0.53
CA ALA A 2 4.11 -3.24 -0.67
C ALA A 2 3.22 -2.44 -1.62
N TRP A 3 3.54 -1.17 -1.64
CA TRP A 3 2.59 -0.08 -1.63
C TRP A 3 3.24 1.04 -2.44
N PHE A 4 2.59 1.51 -3.51
CA PHE A 4 3.04 2.67 -4.28
C PHE A 4 1.99 3.77 -4.21
N ILE A 5 1.98 4.51 -3.10
CA ILE A 5 1.24 5.76 -2.95
C ILE A 5 2.16 6.70 -2.15
N THR A 6 2.74 7.70 -2.81
CA THR A 6 3.63 8.79 -2.30
C THR A 6 5.11 8.46 -2.09
N SER A 7 5.94 9.51 -2.19
CA SER A 7 7.40 9.50 -2.22
C SER A 7 8.08 9.09 -0.91
N GLU A 8 7.37 9.04 0.23
CA GLU A 8 8.08 9.06 1.52
C GLU A 8 7.53 8.22 2.69
N SER A 9 6.29 7.73 2.71
CA SER A 9 5.74 7.22 3.99
C SER A 9 5.57 5.71 4.16
N SER A 10 5.71 4.85 3.14
CA SER A 10 5.48 3.40 3.36
C SER A 10 6.16 2.47 2.34
N ARG A 11 7.49 2.50 2.25
CA ARG A 11 8.23 1.47 1.51
C ARG A 11 8.31 0.19 2.36
N TRP A 12 7.28 -0.65 2.34
CA TRP A 12 7.31 -1.96 3.01
C TRP A 12 7.84 -3.05 2.07
N CYS A 13 9.16 -3.16 1.94
CA CYS A 13 9.81 -4.21 1.17
C CYS A 13 10.45 -5.21 2.13
N PRO A 14 9.90 -6.42 2.28
CA PRO A 14 10.49 -7.45 3.12
C PRO A 14 11.95 -7.69 2.72
N TYR A 15 12.82 -7.91 3.70
CA TYR A 15 14.25 -8.14 3.52
C TYR A 15 15.09 -6.93 3.06
N LEU A 16 14.45 -5.80 2.70
CA LEU A 16 15.16 -4.55 2.40
C LEU A 16 14.91 -3.50 3.48
N THR A 17 13.64 -3.17 3.73
CA THR A 17 13.27 -2.10 4.66
C THR A 17 12.57 -2.62 5.91
N THR A 18 12.06 -3.85 5.87
CA THR A 18 11.19 -4.40 6.93
C THR A 18 11.32 -5.93 7.05
N PRO A 19 11.04 -6.53 8.23
CA PRO A 19 10.95 -7.98 8.36
C PRO A 19 9.66 -8.51 7.69
N PRO A 20 9.66 -9.76 7.16
CA PRO A 20 8.47 -10.37 6.58
C PRO A 20 7.39 -10.64 7.63
N ILE A 21 6.13 -10.51 7.24
CA ILE A 21 4.97 -10.89 8.05
C ILE A 21 4.83 -12.41 7.95
N LYS A 22 4.99 -13.12 9.07
CA LYS A 22 4.91 -14.59 9.13
C LYS A 22 3.46 -15.07 9.07
N PRO A 23 3.21 -16.36 8.75
CA PRO A 23 1.88 -16.96 8.89
C PRO A 23 1.28 -16.67 10.27
N ASN A 24 -0.02 -16.40 10.30
CA ASN A 24 -0.80 -16.08 11.50
C ASN A 24 -0.42 -14.76 12.20
N MET A 25 0.42 -13.91 11.58
CA MET A 25 0.65 -12.55 12.03
C MET A 25 -0.21 -11.56 11.26
N THR A 26 -0.52 -10.43 11.88
CA THR A 26 -1.23 -9.31 11.24
C THR A 26 -0.42 -8.04 11.43
N TYR A 27 -0.30 -7.26 10.35
CA TYR A 27 0.30 -5.93 10.40
C TYR A 27 -0.71 -4.92 9.86
N ARG A 28 -0.80 -3.76 10.52
CA ARG A 28 -1.70 -2.68 10.13
C ARG A 28 -0.89 -1.54 9.51
N PHE A 29 -1.15 -1.26 8.24
CA PHE A 29 -0.54 -0.15 7.52
C PHE A 29 -1.33 1.13 7.77
N GLU A 30 -0.67 2.16 8.28
CA GLU A 30 -1.22 3.50 8.47
C GLU A 30 -0.30 4.52 7.82
N PHE A 31 -0.87 5.43 7.03
CA PHE A 31 -0.15 6.50 6.35
C PHE A 31 -1.08 7.71 6.18
N PRO A 32 -0.54 8.94 6.15
CA PRO A 32 -1.33 10.12 5.86
C PRO A 32 -1.78 10.13 4.40
N LEU A 33 -3.08 10.34 4.18
CA LEU A 33 -3.66 10.42 2.84
C LEU A 33 -3.59 11.87 2.31
N ALA A 34 -2.50 12.20 1.60
CA ALA A 34 -2.26 13.55 1.08
C ALA A 34 -2.64 13.74 -0.40
N GLN A 35 -2.82 12.65 -1.15
CA GLN A 35 -3.01 12.68 -2.60
C GLN A 35 -4.27 11.93 -3.05
N SER A 36 -4.87 12.40 -4.14
CA SER A 36 -5.99 11.75 -4.82
C SER A 36 -5.57 11.22 -6.19
N GLY A 37 -6.15 10.10 -6.61
CA GLY A 37 -5.80 9.44 -7.86
C GLY A 37 -6.14 7.94 -7.86
N THR A 38 -5.70 7.26 -8.92
CA THR A 38 -5.80 5.80 -9.05
C THR A 38 -4.44 5.17 -8.75
N TYR A 39 -4.45 4.19 -7.85
CA TYR A 39 -3.27 3.51 -7.33
C TYR A 39 -3.53 2.01 -7.26
N TRP A 40 -2.51 1.27 -6.81
CA TRP A 40 -2.58 -0.17 -6.63
C TRP A 40 -1.65 -0.60 -5.48
N TYR A 41 -1.94 -1.75 -4.90
CA TYR A 41 -1.12 -2.43 -3.90
C TYR A 41 -0.85 -3.86 -4.38
N HIS A 42 0.31 -4.42 -4.01
CA HIS A 42 0.67 -5.80 -4.36
C HIS A 42 1.61 -6.42 -3.33
N SER A 43 1.87 -7.72 -3.39
CA SER A 43 2.90 -8.33 -2.54
C SER A 43 4.31 -8.06 -3.08
N HIS A 44 5.26 -7.92 -2.17
CA HIS A 44 6.70 -7.78 -2.46
C HIS A 44 7.48 -8.98 -1.91
N THR A 45 6.82 -10.13 -1.77
CA THR A 45 7.43 -11.37 -1.28
C THR A 45 7.35 -12.41 -2.37
N GLY A 46 8.50 -12.83 -2.89
CA GLY A 46 8.57 -13.86 -3.94
C GLY A 46 7.69 -13.54 -5.15
N LEU A 47 6.93 -14.53 -5.61
CA LEU A 47 6.07 -14.43 -6.80
C LEU A 47 4.60 -14.13 -6.44
N GLN A 48 4.32 -13.74 -5.20
CA GLN A 48 2.94 -13.57 -4.72
C GLN A 48 2.13 -12.55 -5.54
N GLU A 49 2.76 -11.50 -6.08
CA GLU A 49 2.10 -10.59 -7.02
C GLU A 49 1.61 -11.34 -8.26
N GLN A 50 2.42 -12.20 -8.85
CA GLN A 50 2.06 -13.00 -10.03
C GLN A 50 0.99 -14.04 -9.70
N GLU A 51 0.95 -14.51 -8.45
CA GLU A 51 -0.10 -15.40 -7.93
C GLU A 51 -1.43 -14.67 -7.64
N GLY A 52 -1.49 -13.35 -7.87
CA GLY A 52 -2.72 -12.56 -7.77
C GLY A 52 -2.88 -11.76 -6.49
N LEU A 53 -1.86 -11.67 -5.63
CA LEU A 53 -1.89 -10.83 -4.42
C LEU A 53 -1.64 -9.36 -4.79
N TYR A 54 -2.59 -8.76 -5.49
CA TYR A 54 -2.63 -7.33 -5.82
C TYR A 54 -4.07 -6.81 -5.90
N GLY A 55 -4.22 -5.48 -5.86
CA GLY A 55 -5.52 -4.84 -6.03
C GLY A 55 -5.41 -3.34 -6.31
N GLY A 56 -6.46 -2.77 -6.90
CA GLY A 56 -6.57 -1.34 -7.17
C GLY A 56 -7.10 -0.55 -5.97
N ILE A 57 -6.65 0.70 -5.83
CA ILE A 57 -7.14 1.67 -4.84
C ILE A 57 -7.45 2.97 -5.58
N VAL A 58 -8.68 3.47 -5.48
CA VAL A 58 -9.06 4.78 -6.00
C VAL A 58 -9.29 5.74 -4.85
N ILE A 59 -8.48 6.79 -4.77
CA ILE A 59 -8.61 7.86 -3.78
C ILE A 59 -9.28 9.05 -4.46
N ARG A 60 -10.53 9.32 -4.08
CA ARG A 60 -11.27 10.48 -4.59
C ARG A 60 -10.78 11.77 -3.93
N PRO A 61 -10.76 12.90 -4.67
CA PRO A 61 -10.44 14.19 -4.09
C PRO A 61 -11.45 14.55 -2.99
N LYS A 62 -10.98 15.29 -1.98
CA LYS A 62 -11.84 15.82 -0.94
C LYS A 62 -12.85 16.77 -1.59
N LYS A 63 -14.14 16.56 -1.37
CA LYS A 63 -15.17 17.53 -1.80
C LYS A 63 -14.87 18.87 -1.12
N SER A 64 -14.69 19.93 -1.90
CA SER A 64 -14.68 21.29 -1.37
C SER A 64 -16.08 21.58 -0.82
N SER A 65 -16.19 21.89 0.48
CA SER A 65 -17.42 22.45 1.04
C SER A 65 -17.56 23.89 0.56
N SER A 66 -18.16 24.08 -0.61
CA SER A 66 -18.66 25.40 -1.01
C SER A 66 -19.95 25.64 -0.23
N SER A 67 -19.85 26.42 0.86
CA SER A 67 -21.00 27.06 1.50
C SER A 67 -21.48 28.25 0.68
#